data_AF-A0A950Y281-F1
#
_entry.id   AF-A0A950Y281-F1
#
_cell.length_a   1.000
_cell.length_b   1.000
_cell.length_c   1.000
_cell.angle_alpha   90.00
_cell.angle_beta   90.00
_cell.angle_gamma   90.00
#
_symmetry.space_group_name_H-M   'P 1'
#
loop_
_entity.id
_entity.type
_entity.pdbx_description
1 polymer ?
#
loop_
_entity_poly.entity_id
_entity_poly.type
_entity_poly.pdbx_seq_one_letter_code
_entity_poly.pdbx_strand_id
1 'polypeptide(L)'
;MCTNSLLARTALSLFACGFAAGGAPAATVLVLQFHNSSPFTDLNWVGESIADTLRNELSAQNQIVFDRDSRAEAMRRLSLRPDAGFTKATLIRLGQTLDADYLCYGSYEASLAAGETQLKQSSLRVTAHFLDLRKMHDGPDVSETGQLSELSRLEEHLAWESLKYVDPAATLSVDFFLAPQKLIRMDAEESYIRGLMSTNPDQQQKWFAQAAALDPHFSSPAYELGRLALQRKEYRQALTWFQRIAHENPRYPEARFQMGLAAFEAGEYSTAAGYFREALKIYPLSEVYNDLGAAENELGLPAAIDEYRHALEGEPDDTIYLFNLGAALLKNGYFDEAVKRLQAAVDRAPEDAAAQSLLERARNRDAGPAGTKVAAPPRLKQSFDETAFRQLKAMVQPKQPE
;
A
#
# COMPACT_ATOMS: atom_id res chain seq x y z
N MET A 1 -16.34 62.30 8.09
CA MET A 1 -17.04 61.38 9.01
C MET A 1 -17.57 60.21 8.19
N CYS A 2 -17.14 59.00 8.55
CA CYS A 2 -17.80 57.68 8.40
C CYS A 2 -18.40 57.27 7.03
N THR A 3 -18.21 56.07 6.49
CA THR A 3 -17.53 54.83 6.93
C THR A 3 -17.42 53.91 5.70
N ASN A 4 -16.29 53.22 5.60
CA ASN A 4 -16.07 52.06 4.73
C ASN A 4 -16.93 50.86 5.14
N SER A 5 -17.47 50.13 4.17
CA SER A 5 -17.36 48.66 4.07
C SER A 5 -18.16 48.18 2.87
N LEU A 6 -17.57 47.35 2.00
CA LEU A 6 -18.19 46.11 1.55
C LEU A 6 -17.16 45.26 0.81
N LEU A 7 -17.08 44.02 1.26
CA LEU A 7 -16.26 42.93 0.73
C LEU A 7 -16.71 42.56 -0.68
N ALA A 8 -15.77 42.50 -1.63
CA ALA A 8 -15.96 41.82 -2.91
C ALA A 8 -15.33 40.43 -2.81
N ARG A 9 -16.15 39.42 -2.51
CA ARG A 9 -15.83 38.00 -2.75
C ARG A 9 -16.00 37.74 -4.25
N THR A 10 -14.90 37.61 -4.98
CA THR A 10 -14.93 37.03 -6.34
C THR A 10 -14.99 35.52 -6.22
N ALA A 11 -16.11 34.96 -6.69
CA ALA A 11 -16.40 33.55 -6.75
C ALA A 11 -15.38 32.80 -7.61
N LEU A 12 -14.72 31.80 -7.04
CA LEU A 12 -13.93 30.83 -7.79
C LEU A 12 -14.91 29.87 -8.46
N SER A 13 -14.99 29.95 -9.78
CA SER A 13 -15.76 29.03 -10.62
C SER A 13 -15.03 27.69 -10.66
N LEU A 14 -15.48 26.73 -9.84
CA LEU A 14 -15.11 25.32 -10.01
C LEU A 14 -15.71 24.85 -11.34
N PHE A 15 -14.84 24.67 -12.34
CA PHE A 15 -15.18 23.93 -13.55
C PHE A 15 -15.40 22.47 -13.16
N ALA A 16 -16.67 22.11 -12.98
CA ALA A 16 -17.14 20.75 -13.01
C ALA A 16 -17.02 20.23 -14.45
N CYS A 17 -15.87 19.63 -14.80
CA CYS A 17 -15.80 18.73 -15.95
C CYS A 17 -16.32 17.37 -15.48
N GLY A 18 -17.63 17.17 -15.66
CA GLY A 18 -18.27 15.87 -15.55
C GLY A 18 -17.75 14.96 -16.66
N PHE A 19 -16.91 14.00 -16.28
CA PHE A 19 -16.79 12.74 -17.01
C PHE A 19 -17.62 11.69 -16.27
N ALA A 20 -18.86 11.52 -16.71
CA ALA A 20 -19.63 10.33 -16.39
C ALA A 20 -19.10 9.18 -17.25
N ALA A 21 -18.06 8.49 -16.75
CA ALA A 21 -17.66 7.18 -17.25
C ALA A 21 -18.26 6.12 -16.32
N GLY A 22 -19.22 5.33 -16.83
CA GLY A 22 -19.97 4.33 -16.08
C GLY A 22 -19.15 3.08 -15.72
N GLY A 23 -18.26 3.20 -14.74
CA GLY A 23 -17.80 2.10 -13.90
C GLY A 23 -18.44 2.23 -12.51
N ALA A 24 -18.87 1.14 -11.91
CA ALA A 24 -19.22 1.17 -10.49
C ALA A 24 -17.94 1.59 -9.72
N PRO A 25 -18.02 2.53 -8.75
CA PRO A 25 -16.87 2.91 -7.96
C PRO A 25 -16.33 1.68 -7.21
N ALA A 26 -15.00 1.59 -7.08
CA ALA A 26 -14.35 0.58 -6.26
C ALA A 26 -14.95 0.61 -4.86
N ALA A 27 -15.36 -0.54 -4.34
CA ALA A 27 -15.97 -0.60 -3.02
C ALA A 27 -14.90 -0.52 -1.93
N THR A 28 -15.23 0.11 -0.80
CA THR A 28 -14.40 0.04 0.40
C THR A 28 -14.77 -1.21 1.20
N VAL A 29 -13.79 -2.09 1.47
CA VAL A 29 -14.03 -3.39 2.10
C VAL A 29 -13.23 -3.52 3.38
N LEU A 30 -13.92 -3.79 4.49
CA LEU A 30 -13.30 -4.16 5.75
C LEU A 30 -13.32 -5.68 5.91
N VAL A 31 -12.15 -6.31 5.97
CA VAL A 31 -12.01 -7.75 6.26
C VAL A 31 -11.49 -7.95 7.67
N LEU A 32 -12.28 -8.61 8.52
CA LEU A 32 -11.90 -8.92 9.90
C LEU A 32 -11.19 -10.26 10.01
N GLN A 33 -10.43 -10.42 11.08
CA GLN A 33 -9.86 -11.72 11.44
C GLN A 33 -11.01 -12.71 11.70
N PHE A 34 -10.89 -13.92 11.14
CA PHE A 34 -11.89 -14.96 11.35
C PHE A 34 -11.70 -15.59 12.74
N HIS A 35 -12.81 -15.81 13.44
CA HIS A 35 -12.79 -16.33 14.80
C HIS A 35 -12.56 -17.85 14.83
N ASN A 36 -11.66 -18.31 15.70
CA ASN A 36 -11.45 -19.74 15.94
C ASN A 36 -12.55 -20.30 16.84
N SER A 37 -13.44 -21.12 16.29
CA SER A 37 -14.50 -21.81 17.04
C SER A 37 -14.07 -23.20 17.55
N SER A 38 -12.83 -23.61 17.30
CA SER A 38 -12.28 -24.89 17.76
C SER A 38 -11.54 -24.73 19.11
N PRO A 39 -11.31 -25.84 19.86
CA PRO A 39 -10.50 -25.80 21.08
C PRO A 39 -8.99 -25.63 20.83
N PHE A 40 -8.53 -25.61 19.57
CA PHE A 40 -7.12 -25.62 19.21
C PHE A 40 -6.56 -24.20 19.07
N THR A 41 -6.11 -23.61 20.18
CA THR A 41 -5.56 -22.24 20.20
C THR A 41 -4.31 -22.08 19.33
N ASP A 42 -3.55 -23.15 19.11
CA ASP A 42 -2.39 -23.15 18.21
C ASP A 42 -2.75 -22.83 16.76
N LEU A 43 -4.04 -22.99 16.39
CA LEU A 43 -4.56 -22.66 15.05
C LEU A 43 -5.07 -21.21 14.95
N ASN A 44 -4.99 -20.39 15.99
CA ASN A 44 -5.50 -19.00 15.96
C ASN A 44 -4.95 -18.15 14.80
N TRP A 45 -3.77 -18.50 14.28
CA TRP A 45 -3.18 -17.85 13.11
C TRP A 45 -4.01 -18.03 11.83
N VAL A 46 -4.75 -19.14 11.69
CA VAL A 46 -5.61 -19.42 10.53
C VAL A 46 -6.66 -18.33 10.32
N GLY A 47 -7.13 -17.72 11.42
CA GLY A 47 -8.10 -16.63 11.32
C GLY A 47 -7.54 -15.39 10.61
N GLU A 48 -6.24 -15.15 10.79
CA GLU A 48 -5.55 -14.02 10.17
C GLU A 48 -5.01 -14.39 8.78
N SER A 49 -4.68 -15.66 8.49
CA SER A 49 -4.34 -16.10 7.12
C SER A 49 -5.51 -15.88 6.17
N ILE A 50 -6.71 -16.33 6.55
CA ILE A 50 -7.94 -16.13 5.77
C ILE A 50 -8.14 -14.63 5.48
N ALA A 51 -8.03 -13.80 6.51
CA ALA A 51 -8.19 -12.35 6.35
C ALA A 51 -7.08 -11.73 5.48
N ASP A 52 -5.83 -12.21 5.56
CA ASP A 52 -4.75 -11.72 4.71
C ASP A 52 -4.99 -12.06 3.23
N THR A 53 -5.33 -13.31 2.93
CA THR A 53 -5.62 -13.80 1.58
C THR A 53 -6.77 -13.04 0.95
N LEU A 54 -7.91 -12.90 1.65
CA LEU A 54 -9.06 -12.14 1.15
C LEU A 54 -8.71 -10.69 0.85
N ARG A 55 -7.91 -10.03 1.69
CA ARG A 55 -7.53 -8.63 1.46
C ARG A 55 -6.60 -8.48 0.26
N ASN A 56 -5.60 -9.35 0.14
CA ASN A 56 -4.65 -9.33 -0.96
C ASN A 56 -5.39 -9.54 -2.29
N GLU A 57 -6.31 -10.50 -2.35
CA GLU A 57 -7.08 -10.80 -3.55
C GLU A 57 -8.07 -9.69 -3.92
N LEU A 58 -8.83 -9.16 -2.96
CA LEU A 58 -9.75 -8.04 -3.24
C LEU A 58 -8.98 -6.78 -3.68
N SER A 59 -7.83 -6.49 -3.07
CA SER A 59 -6.98 -5.35 -3.46
C SER A 59 -6.38 -5.54 -4.85
N ALA A 60 -5.96 -6.76 -5.21
CA ALA A 60 -5.51 -7.08 -6.56
C ALA A 60 -6.60 -6.85 -7.62
N GLN A 61 -7.88 -6.91 -7.23
CA GLN A 61 -9.03 -6.61 -8.09
C GLN A 61 -9.55 -5.17 -7.94
N ASN A 62 -8.66 -4.25 -7.58
CA ASN A 62 -8.92 -2.80 -7.47
C ASN A 62 -10.00 -2.41 -6.45
N GLN A 63 -10.33 -3.29 -5.49
CA GLN A 63 -11.14 -2.89 -4.34
C GLN A 63 -10.28 -2.12 -3.33
N ILE A 64 -10.88 -1.17 -2.62
CA ILE A 64 -10.19 -0.42 -1.58
C ILE A 64 -10.33 -1.22 -0.29
N VAL A 65 -9.28 -1.92 0.11
CA VAL A 65 -9.34 -2.80 1.27
C VAL A 65 -8.56 -2.21 2.43
N PHE A 66 -9.19 -2.13 3.61
CA PHE A 66 -8.51 -1.60 4.79
C PHE A 66 -7.36 -2.51 5.23
N ASP A 67 -6.20 -1.92 5.46
CA ASP A 67 -5.03 -2.62 5.94
C ASP A 67 -5.13 -3.03 7.42
N ARG A 68 -4.12 -3.75 7.89
CA ARG A 68 -4.09 -4.31 9.26
C ARG A 68 -4.04 -3.20 10.32
N ASP A 69 -3.30 -2.14 10.04
CA ASP A 69 -3.05 -1.04 10.97
C ASP A 69 -4.29 -0.15 11.10
N SER A 70 -5.00 0.13 10.01
CA SER A 70 -6.28 0.83 9.99
C SER A 70 -7.35 0.05 10.75
N ARG A 71 -7.44 -1.26 10.52
CA ARG A 71 -8.33 -2.16 11.29
C ARG A 71 -7.99 -2.13 12.77
N ALA A 72 -6.71 -2.31 13.13
CA ALA A 72 -6.27 -2.30 14.52
C ALA A 72 -6.55 -0.95 15.21
N GLU A 73 -6.32 0.16 14.52
CA GLU A 73 -6.61 1.51 15.02
C GLU A 73 -8.11 1.71 15.27
N ALA A 74 -8.97 1.32 14.34
CA ALA A 74 -10.42 1.40 14.53
C ALA A 74 -10.89 0.56 15.73
N MET A 75 -10.33 -0.64 15.90
CA MET A 75 -10.63 -1.49 17.06
C MET A 75 -10.17 -0.85 18.37
N ARG A 76 -8.96 -0.24 18.40
CA ARG A 76 -8.47 0.49 19.57
C ARG A 76 -9.38 1.66 19.95
N ARG A 77 -9.85 2.45 18.98
CA ARG A 77 -10.80 3.55 19.19
C ARG A 77 -12.11 3.10 19.82
N LEU A 78 -12.54 1.87 19.50
CA LEU A 78 -13.75 1.25 20.05
C LEU A 78 -13.48 0.38 21.29
N SER A 79 -12.25 0.33 21.79
CA SER A 79 -11.83 -0.52 22.93
C SER A 79 -12.14 -2.01 22.71
N LEU A 80 -12.03 -2.47 21.47
CA LEU A 80 -12.28 -3.87 21.07
C LEU A 80 -10.98 -4.67 21.08
N ARG A 81 -11.07 -5.95 21.45
CA ARG A 81 -9.94 -6.89 21.35
C ARG A 81 -10.01 -7.66 20.03
N PRO A 82 -8.90 -7.85 19.31
CA PRO A 82 -8.88 -8.52 18.00
C PRO A 82 -9.45 -9.95 17.98
N ASP A 83 -9.28 -10.69 19.07
CA ASP A 83 -9.62 -12.11 19.23
C ASP A 83 -11.04 -12.35 19.74
N ALA A 84 -11.79 -11.29 20.06
CA ALA A 84 -13.14 -11.41 20.59
C ALA A 84 -14.17 -11.65 19.46
N GLY A 85 -15.15 -12.53 19.73
CA GLY A 85 -16.36 -12.58 18.92
C GLY A 85 -17.16 -11.28 19.06
N PHE A 86 -17.63 -10.72 17.95
CA PHE A 86 -18.35 -9.46 17.92
C PHE A 86 -19.85 -9.66 17.67
N THR A 87 -20.67 -8.82 18.30
CA THR A 87 -22.08 -8.72 17.94
C THR A 87 -22.23 -7.99 16.60
N LYS A 88 -23.33 -8.23 15.88
CA LYS A 88 -23.64 -7.51 14.63
C LYS A 88 -23.63 -5.98 14.79
N ALA A 89 -24.10 -5.46 15.92
CA ALA A 89 -24.07 -4.03 16.21
C ALA A 89 -22.62 -3.49 16.33
N THR A 90 -21.73 -4.25 16.96
CA THR A 90 -20.30 -3.92 17.06
C THR A 90 -19.64 -3.94 15.69
N LEU A 91 -19.94 -4.95 14.88
CA LEU A 91 -19.47 -5.11 13.50
C LEU A 91 -19.87 -3.92 12.62
N ILE A 92 -21.15 -3.53 12.64
CA ILE A 92 -21.68 -2.34 11.96
C ILE A 92 -20.91 -1.09 12.39
N ARG A 93 -20.74 -0.88 13.70
CA ARG A 93 -20.06 0.29 14.23
C ARG A 93 -18.60 0.36 13.79
N LEU A 94 -17.92 -0.78 13.73
CA LEU A 94 -16.54 -0.86 13.25
C LEU A 94 -16.45 -0.48 11.76
N GLY A 95 -17.34 -1.03 10.92
CA GLY A 95 -17.42 -0.66 9.50
C GLY A 95 -17.70 0.82 9.28
N GLN A 96 -18.67 1.39 10.01
CA GLN A 96 -18.98 2.83 9.95
C GLN A 96 -17.83 3.73 10.43
N THR A 97 -17.02 3.25 11.39
CA THR A 97 -15.85 4.02 11.88
C THR A 97 -14.79 4.18 10.78
N LEU A 98 -14.70 3.20 9.87
CA LEU A 98 -13.78 3.21 8.74
C LEU A 98 -14.43 3.66 7.43
N ASP A 99 -15.72 3.98 7.42
CA ASP A 99 -16.49 4.28 6.20
C ASP A 99 -16.40 3.15 5.14
N ALA A 100 -16.54 1.91 5.62
CA ALA A 100 -16.56 0.73 4.77
C ALA A 100 -17.94 0.53 4.11
N ASP A 101 -17.96 0.24 2.80
CA ASP A 101 -19.15 -0.15 2.06
C ASP A 101 -19.57 -1.59 2.40
N TYR A 102 -18.57 -2.47 2.53
CA TYR A 102 -18.75 -3.88 2.83
C TYR A 102 -17.92 -4.30 4.03
N LEU A 103 -18.48 -5.22 4.81
CA LEU A 103 -17.80 -5.92 5.88
C LEU A 103 -17.77 -7.42 5.61
N CYS A 104 -16.59 -8.02 5.65
CA CYS A 104 -16.38 -9.46 5.64
C CYS A 104 -15.86 -9.90 7.01
N TYR A 105 -16.52 -10.87 7.62
CA TYR A 105 -16.14 -11.46 8.90
C TYR A 105 -16.54 -12.94 8.91
N GLY A 106 -16.07 -13.72 9.88
CA GLY A 106 -16.40 -15.13 9.86
C GLY A 106 -15.82 -15.91 11.03
N SER A 107 -15.97 -17.21 10.94
CA SER A 107 -15.36 -18.16 11.86
C SER A 107 -14.86 -19.39 11.12
N TYR A 108 -14.03 -20.16 11.79
CA TYR A 108 -13.63 -21.48 11.32
C TYR A 108 -13.62 -22.47 12.48
N GLU A 109 -13.84 -23.74 12.14
CA GLU A 109 -13.81 -24.85 13.08
C GLU A 109 -12.88 -25.93 12.52
N ALA A 110 -11.83 -26.23 13.26
CA ALA A 110 -10.94 -27.36 13.00
C ALA A 110 -11.39 -28.58 13.81
N SER A 111 -11.38 -29.74 13.17
CA SER A 111 -11.74 -31.03 13.78
C SER A 111 -10.65 -32.05 13.49
N LEU A 112 -10.19 -32.76 14.54
CA LEU A 112 -9.27 -33.88 14.43
C LEU A 112 -10.04 -35.20 14.39
N ALA A 113 -9.66 -36.08 13.46
CA ALA A 113 -10.21 -37.43 13.41
C ALA A 113 -9.79 -38.25 14.64
N ALA A 114 -10.62 -39.21 15.03
CA ALA A 114 -10.34 -40.07 16.18
C ALA A 114 -9.03 -40.86 15.98
N GLY A 115 -8.11 -40.75 16.94
CA GLY A 115 -6.78 -41.38 16.89
C GLY A 115 -5.67 -40.47 16.35
N GLU A 116 -6.02 -39.32 15.75
CA GLU A 116 -5.05 -38.39 15.20
C GLU A 116 -4.62 -37.34 16.24
N THR A 117 -3.31 -37.08 16.32
CA THR A 117 -2.75 -36.12 17.30
C THR A 117 -2.07 -34.93 16.65
N GLN A 118 -1.85 -34.95 15.33
CA GLN A 118 -1.16 -33.87 14.62
C GLN A 118 -2.17 -32.90 14.02
N LEU A 119 -2.21 -31.67 14.51
CA LEU A 119 -3.16 -30.64 14.08
C LEU A 119 -3.17 -30.39 12.57
N LYS A 120 -2.05 -30.61 11.86
CA LYS A 120 -1.97 -30.50 10.39
C LYS A 120 -2.88 -31.47 9.62
N GLN A 121 -3.37 -32.54 10.26
CA GLN A 121 -4.32 -33.50 9.68
C GLN A 121 -5.77 -33.16 10.03
N SER A 122 -6.03 -31.99 10.62
CA SER A 122 -7.38 -31.56 10.93
C SER A 122 -8.15 -31.26 9.65
N SER A 123 -9.43 -31.62 9.62
CA SER A 123 -10.38 -31.01 8.68
C SER A 123 -10.73 -29.61 9.17
N LEU A 124 -10.86 -28.67 8.25
CA LEU A 124 -11.24 -27.29 8.51
C LEU A 124 -12.57 -26.99 7.82
N ARG A 125 -13.51 -26.37 8.54
CA ARG A 125 -14.68 -25.69 7.97
C ARG A 125 -14.50 -24.20 8.20
N VAL A 126 -14.53 -23.41 7.14
CA VAL A 126 -14.48 -21.95 7.19
C VAL A 126 -15.84 -21.40 6.76
N THR A 127 -16.33 -20.37 7.45
CA THR A 127 -17.56 -19.67 7.09
C THR A 127 -17.31 -18.18 7.10
N ALA A 128 -17.50 -17.54 5.95
CA ALA A 128 -17.50 -16.09 5.77
C ALA A 128 -18.94 -15.56 5.70
N HIS A 129 -19.14 -14.43 6.34
CA HIS A 129 -20.35 -13.64 6.34
C HIS A 129 -20.06 -12.26 5.76
N PHE A 130 -21.02 -11.73 5.03
CA PHE A 130 -20.92 -10.41 4.43
C PHE A 130 -22.02 -9.49 4.94
N LEU A 131 -21.74 -8.19 4.96
CA LEU A 131 -22.72 -7.15 5.28
C LEU A 131 -22.50 -5.97 4.34
N ASP A 132 -23.53 -5.61 3.55
CA ASP A 132 -23.56 -4.35 2.79
C ASP A 132 -23.99 -3.24 3.76
N LEU A 133 -23.03 -2.42 4.18
CA LEU A 133 -23.23 -1.35 5.16
C LEU A 133 -23.98 -0.15 4.56
N ARG A 134 -23.98 0.01 3.24
CA ARG A 134 -24.74 1.07 2.56
C ARG A 134 -26.24 0.78 2.59
N LYS A 135 -26.60 -0.50 2.45
CA LYS A 135 -27.99 -0.99 2.46
C LYS A 135 -28.43 -1.57 3.80
N MET A 136 -27.50 -1.74 4.74
CA MET A 136 -27.71 -2.39 6.03
C MET A 136 -28.32 -3.80 5.89
N HIS A 137 -27.82 -4.58 4.93
CA HIS A 137 -28.34 -5.90 4.57
C HIS A 137 -27.24 -6.97 4.64
N ASP A 138 -27.58 -8.13 5.22
CA ASP A 138 -26.72 -9.32 5.23
C ASP A 138 -26.45 -9.86 3.82
N GLY A 139 -25.19 -10.06 3.46
CA GLY A 139 -24.81 -10.77 2.25
C GLY A 139 -25.02 -12.29 2.37
N PRO A 140 -24.62 -13.04 1.34
CA PRO A 140 -24.65 -14.49 1.39
C PRO A 140 -23.65 -15.02 2.42
N ASP A 141 -23.95 -16.17 3.00
CA ASP A 141 -22.95 -16.96 3.72
C ASP A 141 -22.17 -17.80 2.72
N VAL A 142 -20.84 -17.76 2.84
CA VAL A 142 -19.93 -18.54 2.00
C VAL A 142 -19.18 -19.49 2.91
N SER A 143 -19.12 -20.78 2.57
CA SER A 143 -18.47 -21.77 3.42
C SER A 143 -17.65 -22.77 2.63
N GLU A 144 -16.43 -22.96 3.10
CA GLU A 144 -15.46 -23.90 2.55
C GLU A 144 -15.17 -25.02 3.54
N THR A 145 -14.92 -26.21 3.04
CA THR A 145 -14.52 -27.35 3.88
C THR A 145 -13.45 -28.18 3.19
N GLY A 146 -12.37 -28.47 3.90
CA GLY A 146 -11.27 -29.28 3.39
C GLY A 146 -10.29 -29.71 4.47
N GLN A 147 -9.11 -30.16 4.05
CA GLN A 147 -8.01 -30.48 4.95
C GLN A 147 -7.22 -29.21 5.26
N LEU A 148 -6.72 -29.06 6.50
CA LEU A 148 -5.87 -27.93 6.87
C LEU A 148 -4.59 -27.86 6.02
N SER A 149 -4.08 -29.00 5.54
CA SER A 149 -2.94 -29.04 4.62
C SER A 149 -3.21 -28.35 3.28
N GLU A 150 -4.47 -28.16 2.90
CA GLU A 150 -4.93 -27.49 1.68
C GLU A 150 -5.45 -26.07 1.97
N LEU A 151 -5.06 -25.47 3.10
CA LEU A 151 -5.57 -24.18 3.57
C LEU A 151 -5.56 -23.09 2.49
N SER A 152 -4.40 -22.86 1.85
CA SER A 152 -4.27 -21.85 0.79
C SER A 152 -5.27 -22.04 -0.35
N ARG A 153 -5.60 -23.29 -0.73
CA ARG A 153 -6.65 -23.57 -1.73
C ARG A 153 -8.05 -23.19 -1.23
N LEU A 154 -8.37 -23.47 0.03
CA LEU A 154 -9.65 -23.09 0.64
C LEU A 154 -9.78 -21.57 0.71
N GLU A 155 -8.71 -20.87 1.07
CA GLU A 155 -8.69 -19.41 1.17
C GLU A 155 -8.82 -18.72 -0.19
N GLU A 156 -8.12 -19.22 -1.22
CA GLU A 156 -8.23 -18.70 -2.60
C GLU A 156 -9.64 -18.93 -3.18
N HIS A 157 -10.26 -20.09 -2.91
CA HIS A 157 -11.64 -20.33 -3.31
C HIS A 157 -12.61 -19.40 -2.57
N LEU A 158 -12.43 -19.23 -1.26
CA LEU A 158 -13.22 -18.31 -0.46
C LEU A 158 -13.07 -16.87 -0.97
N ALA A 159 -11.85 -16.44 -1.35
CA ALA A 159 -11.59 -15.13 -1.93
C ALA A 159 -12.30 -14.92 -3.27
N TRP A 160 -12.30 -15.95 -4.14
CA TRP A 160 -13.07 -15.92 -5.39
C TRP A 160 -14.58 -15.74 -5.16
N GLU A 161 -15.16 -16.49 -4.22
CA GLU A 161 -16.58 -16.34 -3.87
C GLU A 161 -16.88 -14.98 -3.22
N SER A 162 -15.97 -14.50 -2.38
CA SER A 162 -16.03 -13.17 -1.75
C SER A 162 -16.06 -12.06 -2.80
N LEU A 163 -15.21 -12.16 -3.83
CA LEU A 163 -15.11 -11.17 -4.89
C LEU A 163 -16.42 -11.06 -5.68
N LYS A 164 -17.08 -12.17 -6.01
CA LYS A 164 -18.37 -12.14 -6.74
C LYS A 164 -19.44 -11.34 -6.02
N TYR A 165 -19.38 -11.30 -4.69
CA TYR A 165 -20.34 -10.55 -3.89
C TYR A 165 -19.98 -9.06 -3.83
N VAL A 166 -18.71 -8.74 -3.58
CA VAL A 166 -18.21 -7.36 -3.47
C VAL A 166 -18.23 -6.64 -4.82
N ASP A 167 -17.87 -7.36 -5.88
CA ASP A 167 -17.89 -6.90 -7.27
C ASP A 167 -18.59 -7.93 -8.17
N PRO A 168 -19.92 -7.87 -8.30
CA PRO A 168 -20.68 -8.77 -9.19
C PRO A 168 -20.33 -8.63 -10.67
N ALA A 169 -19.60 -7.58 -11.07
CA ALA A 169 -19.14 -7.40 -12.44
C ALA A 169 -17.78 -8.08 -12.70
N ALA A 170 -17.11 -8.63 -11.68
CA ALA A 170 -15.87 -9.36 -11.84
C ALA A 170 -16.10 -10.69 -12.59
N THR A 171 -15.33 -10.92 -13.65
CA THR A 171 -15.46 -12.09 -14.54
C THR A 171 -14.33 -13.11 -14.38
N LEU A 172 -13.53 -13.02 -13.32
CA LEU A 172 -12.41 -13.92 -13.10
C LEU A 172 -12.86 -15.35 -12.80
N SER A 173 -12.19 -16.31 -13.45
CA SER A 173 -12.43 -17.73 -13.24
C SER A 173 -11.83 -18.22 -11.93
N VAL A 174 -12.38 -19.31 -11.39
CA VAL A 174 -11.80 -19.98 -10.21
C VAL A 174 -10.36 -20.45 -10.47
N ASP A 175 -10.03 -20.84 -11.69
CA ASP A 175 -8.67 -21.28 -12.07
C ASP A 175 -7.63 -20.16 -11.92
N PHE A 176 -8.04 -18.89 -12.04
CA PHE A 176 -7.15 -17.76 -11.78
C PHE A 176 -6.73 -17.69 -10.30
N PHE A 177 -7.65 -17.97 -9.39
CA PHE A 177 -7.39 -17.99 -7.93
C PHE A 177 -6.65 -19.27 -7.51
N LEU A 178 -6.96 -20.40 -8.14
CA LEU A 178 -6.31 -21.68 -7.84
C LEU A 178 -5.03 -21.92 -8.65
N ALA A 179 -4.46 -20.89 -9.24
CA ALA A 179 -3.25 -20.99 -10.02
C ALA A 179 -2.06 -21.43 -9.13
N PRO A 180 -1.18 -22.34 -9.59
CA PRO A 180 -0.15 -22.95 -8.72
C PRO A 180 0.75 -21.96 -7.99
N GLN A 181 1.03 -20.79 -8.58
CA GLN A 181 1.85 -19.74 -7.98
C GLN A 181 1.21 -19.02 -6.78
N LYS A 182 -0.12 -19.16 -6.62
CA LYS A 182 -0.86 -18.62 -5.46
C LYS A 182 -0.96 -19.63 -4.31
N LEU A 183 -0.78 -20.92 -4.60
CA LEU A 183 -0.92 -21.99 -3.62
C LEU A 183 0.36 -22.09 -2.78
N ILE A 184 0.30 -21.56 -1.57
CA ILE A 184 1.43 -21.50 -0.65
C ILE A 184 1.46 -22.74 0.24
N ARG A 185 2.67 -23.20 0.55
CA ARG A 185 2.86 -24.28 1.53
C ARG A 185 2.35 -23.86 2.91
N MET A 186 1.47 -24.67 3.51
CA MET A 186 0.79 -24.37 4.78
C MET A 186 1.72 -23.96 5.95
N ASP A 187 2.88 -24.61 6.13
CA ASP A 187 3.81 -24.28 7.22
C ASP A 187 4.60 -22.97 6.96
N ALA A 188 4.80 -22.61 5.68
CA ALA A 188 5.36 -21.32 5.28
C ALA A 188 4.37 -20.19 5.56
N GLU A 189 3.10 -20.40 5.20
CA GLU A 189 1.99 -19.51 5.51
C GLU A 189 1.80 -19.32 7.02
N GLU A 190 1.77 -20.41 7.80
CA GLU A 190 1.72 -20.33 9.26
C GLU A 190 2.86 -19.46 9.82
N SER A 191 4.08 -19.72 9.35
CA SER A 191 5.26 -18.96 9.79
C SER A 191 5.12 -17.47 9.46
N TYR A 192 4.65 -17.15 8.25
CA TYR A 192 4.43 -15.77 7.82
C TYR A 192 3.38 -15.06 8.68
N ILE A 193 2.22 -15.68 8.91
CA ILE A 193 1.14 -15.08 9.68
C ILE A 193 1.52 -14.93 11.15
N ARG A 194 2.23 -15.90 11.73
CA ARG A 194 2.83 -15.74 13.06
C ARG A 194 3.81 -14.56 13.12
N GLY A 195 4.57 -14.34 12.05
CA GLY A 195 5.39 -13.14 11.87
C GLY A 195 4.55 -11.86 11.88
N LEU A 196 3.51 -11.78 11.06
CA LEU A 196 2.59 -10.64 11.04
C LEU A 196 1.94 -10.36 12.40
N MET A 197 1.59 -11.40 13.15
CA MET A 197 0.94 -11.30 14.46
C MET A 197 1.91 -10.98 15.62
N SER A 198 3.21 -11.16 15.42
CA SER A 198 4.19 -10.88 16.46
C SER A 198 4.39 -9.38 16.65
N THR A 199 4.43 -8.95 17.91
CA THR A 199 4.73 -7.56 18.29
C THR A 199 6.22 -7.29 18.50
N ASN A 200 7.05 -8.34 18.47
CA ASN A 200 8.49 -8.24 18.68
C ASN A 200 9.23 -8.30 17.33
N PRO A 201 9.96 -7.24 16.93
CA PRO A 201 10.63 -7.18 15.62
C PRO A 201 11.62 -8.32 15.33
N ASP A 202 12.29 -8.86 16.35
CA ASP A 202 13.23 -9.97 16.17
C ASP A 202 12.51 -11.31 15.97
N GLN A 203 11.35 -11.48 16.61
CA GLN A 203 10.49 -12.62 16.33
C GLN A 203 9.86 -12.52 14.96
N GLN A 204 9.39 -11.33 14.55
CA GLN A 204 8.88 -11.08 13.19
C GLN A 204 9.91 -11.50 12.15
N GLN A 205 11.16 -11.02 12.27
CA GLN A 205 12.23 -11.39 11.34
C GLN A 205 12.47 -12.89 11.29
N LYS A 206 12.50 -13.59 12.44
CA LYS A 206 12.70 -15.06 12.48
C LYS A 206 11.57 -15.80 11.76
N TRP A 207 10.33 -15.42 12.03
CA TRP A 207 9.15 -16.03 11.42
C TRP A 207 9.10 -15.80 9.91
N PHE A 208 9.37 -14.58 9.44
CA PHE A 208 9.44 -14.31 8.01
C PHE A 208 10.61 -15.04 7.33
N ALA A 209 11.78 -15.10 7.97
CA ALA A 209 12.92 -15.85 7.44
C ALA A 209 12.62 -17.35 7.33
N GLN A 210 11.92 -17.91 8.30
CA GLN A 210 11.45 -19.29 8.26
C GLN A 210 10.45 -19.49 7.11
N ALA A 211 9.45 -18.61 6.96
CA ALA A 211 8.48 -18.69 5.87
C ALA A 211 9.16 -18.65 4.49
N ALA A 212 10.08 -17.69 4.27
CA ALA A 212 10.84 -17.57 3.03
C ALA A 212 11.75 -18.78 2.72
N ALA A 213 12.17 -19.52 3.75
CA ALA A 213 12.97 -20.73 3.60
C ALA A 213 12.12 -21.98 3.30
N LEU A 214 10.91 -22.05 3.86
CA LEU A 214 9.97 -23.15 3.65
C LEU A 214 9.34 -23.10 2.26
N ASP A 215 9.08 -21.90 1.73
CA ASP A 215 8.56 -21.70 0.38
C ASP A 215 9.24 -20.50 -0.31
N PRO A 216 10.23 -20.73 -1.19
CA PRO A 216 10.92 -19.66 -1.91
C PRO A 216 10.07 -18.89 -2.92
N HIS A 217 8.92 -19.41 -3.35
CA HIS A 217 8.01 -18.71 -4.29
C HIS A 217 7.05 -17.77 -3.54
N PHE A 218 6.88 -17.98 -2.23
CA PHE A 218 6.09 -17.11 -1.39
C PHE A 218 6.81 -15.76 -1.19
N SER A 219 6.37 -14.75 -1.94
CA SER A 219 7.06 -13.45 -2.00
C SER A 219 6.79 -12.56 -0.77
N SER A 220 5.65 -12.70 -0.10
CA SER A 220 5.27 -11.82 1.01
C SER A 220 6.27 -11.79 2.18
N PRO A 221 6.81 -12.93 2.65
CA PRO A 221 7.87 -12.91 3.67
C PRO A 221 9.14 -12.19 3.23
N ALA A 222 9.56 -12.36 1.98
CA ALA A 222 10.73 -11.65 1.45
C ALA A 222 10.49 -10.13 1.41
N TYR A 223 9.27 -9.71 1.05
CA TYR A 223 8.88 -8.31 1.05
C TYR A 223 8.97 -7.71 2.47
N GLU A 224 8.40 -8.39 3.46
CA GLU A 224 8.45 -7.92 4.86
C GLU A 224 9.86 -7.91 5.45
N LEU A 225 10.71 -8.90 5.11
CA LEU A 225 12.12 -8.89 5.49
C LEU A 225 12.88 -7.71 4.87
N GLY A 226 12.58 -7.36 3.62
CA GLY A 226 13.13 -6.18 2.95
C GLY A 226 12.73 -4.88 3.67
N ARG A 227 11.46 -4.74 4.05
CA ARG A 227 10.95 -3.60 4.83
C ARG A 227 11.61 -3.48 6.20
N LEU A 228 11.71 -4.59 6.94
CA LEU A 228 12.40 -4.61 8.24
C LEU A 228 13.88 -4.22 8.12
N ALA A 229 14.57 -4.70 7.09
CA ALA A 229 15.95 -4.33 6.82
C ALA A 229 16.09 -2.83 6.49
N LEU A 230 15.16 -2.25 5.70
CA LEU A 230 15.12 -0.81 5.44
C LEU A 230 14.94 0.02 6.71
N GLN A 231 14.00 -0.37 7.58
CA GLN A 231 13.77 0.30 8.87
C GLN A 231 15.01 0.27 9.76
N ARG A 232 15.81 -0.79 9.69
CA ARG A 232 17.08 -0.95 10.40
C ARG A 232 18.27 -0.31 9.69
N LYS A 233 18.05 0.34 8.54
CA LYS A 233 19.09 0.94 7.68
C LYS A 233 20.09 -0.08 7.14
N GLU A 234 19.68 -1.34 7.04
CA GLU A 234 20.46 -2.46 6.51
C GLU A 234 20.26 -2.55 4.98
N TYR A 235 20.60 -1.48 4.27
CA TYR A 235 20.19 -1.27 2.87
C TYR A 235 20.57 -2.41 1.91
N ARG A 236 21.77 -3.00 2.05
CA ARG A 236 22.19 -4.14 1.22
C ARG A 236 21.37 -5.41 1.48
N GLN A 237 20.97 -5.64 2.73
CA GLN A 237 20.11 -6.77 3.07
C GLN A 237 18.69 -6.53 2.52
N ALA A 238 18.19 -5.29 2.61
CA ALA A 238 16.90 -4.94 2.02
C ALA A 238 16.87 -5.23 0.51
N LEU A 239 17.90 -4.79 -0.23
CA LEU A 239 18.05 -5.10 -1.65
C LEU A 239 18.03 -6.60 -1.93
N THR A 240 18.75 -7.39 -1.13
CA THR A 240 18.81 -8.86 -1.29
C THR A 240 17.43 -9.51 -1.13
N TRP A 241 16.61 -9.00 -0.21
CA TRP A 241 15.27 -9.52 0.03
C TRP A 241 14.29 -9.09 -1.05
N PHE A 242 14.27 -7.81 -1.44
CA PHE A 242 13.39 -7.32 -2.49
C PHE A 242 13.71 -7.91 -3.87
N GLN A 243 14.97 -8.29 -4.15
CA GLN A 243 15.34 -9.01 -5.38
C GLN A 243 14.66 -10.37 -5.54
N ARG A 244 14.15 -10.97 -4.45
CA ARG A 244 13.43 -12.25 -4.49
C ARG A 244 11.97 -12.10 -4.92
N ILE A 245 11.45 -10.88 -5.00
CA ILE A 245 10.10 -10.62 -5.46
C ILE A 245 10.06 -10.81 -6.97
N ALA A 246 9.28 -11.80 -7.42
CA ALA A 246 9.13 -12.13 -8.84
C ALA A 246 8.45 -10.99 -9.62
N HIS A 247 8.75 -10.87 -10.91
CA HIS A 247 8.21 -9.80 -11.77
C HIS A 247 6.68 -9.86 -11.90
N GLU A 248 6.11 -11.06 -11.82
CA GLU A 248 4.68 -11.31 -11.92
C GLU A 248 3.94 -11.02 -10.61
N ASN A 249 4.67 -10.81 -9.50
CA ASN A 249 4.04 -10.54 -8.21
C ASN A 249 3.42 -9.14 -8.18
N PRO A 250 2.19 -8.96 -7.65
CA PRO A 250 1.56 -7.63 -7.55
C PRO A 250 2.37 -6.58 -6.80
N ARG A 251 3.22 -6.98 -5.85
CA ARG A 251 4.12 -6.08 -5.09
C ARG A 251 5.44 -5.79 -5.80
N TYR A 252 5.71 -6.36 -6.97
CA TYR A 252 6.96 -6.11 -7.69
C TYR A 252 7.27 -4.62 -7.90
N PRO A 253 6.32 -3.77 -8.32
CA PRO A 253 6.61 -2.35 -8.56
C PRO A 253 6.95 -1.60 -7.27
N GLU A 254 6.20 -1.89 -6.20
CA GLU A 254 6.48 -1.38 -4.85
C GLU A 254 7.86 -1.85 -4.36
N ALA A 255 8.20 -3.12 -4.56
CA ALA A 255 9.53 -3.65 -4.21
C ALA A 255 10.65 -2.93 -4.97
N ARG A 256 10.45 -2.60 -6.26
CA ARG A 256 11.43 -1.82 -7.04
C ARG A 256 11.58 -0.40 -6.51
N PHE A 257 10.47 0.25 -6.15
CA PHE A 257 10.52 1.54 -5.48
C PHE A 257 11.31 1.47 -4.16
N GLN A 258 11.03 0.48 -3.30
CA GLN A 258 11.75 0.27 -2.03
C GLN A 258 13.25 -0.05 -2.25
N MET A 259 13.59 -0.77 -3.33
CA MET A 259 14.99 -0.96 -3.73
C MET A 259 15.66 0.35 -4.16
N GLY A 260 14.94 1.23 -4.84
CA GLY A 260 15.40 2.58 -5.17
C GLY A 260 15.72 3.39 -3.91
N LEU A 261 14.81 3.38 -2.92
CA LEU A 261 15.04 4.02 -1.62
C LEU A 261 16.26 3.42 -0.88
N ALA A 262 16.36 2.09 -0.82
CA ALA A 262 17.50 1.42 -0.19
C ALA A 262 18.84 1.82 -0.85
N ALA A 263 18.89 1.82 -2.18
CA ALA A 263 20.08 2.20 -2.93
C ALA A 263 20.42 3.68 -2.75
N PHE A 264 19.42 4.57 -2.73
CA PHE A 264 19.63 6.00 -2.52
C PHE A 264 20.25 6.26 -1.14
N GLU A 265 19.68 5.67 -0.11
CA GLU A 265 20.17 5.78 1.27
C GLU A 265 21.56 5.17 1.47
N ALA A 266 21.91 4.15 0.67
CA ALA A 266 23.26 3.60 0.59
C ALA A 266 24.26 4.50 -0.17
N GLY A 267 23.81 5.62 -0.77
CA GLY A 267 24.62 6.51 -1.61
C GLY A 267 24.85 5.97 -3.02
N GLU A 268 24.16 4.89 -3.42
CA GLU A 268 24.27 4.24 -4.72
C GLU A 268 23.28 4.86 -5.72
N TYR A 269 23.41 6.18 -5.97
CA TYR A 269 22.40 6.96 -6.70
C TYR A 269 22.13 6.47 -8.14
N SER A 270 23.15 5.96 -8.84
CA SER A 270 22.94 5.39 -10.19
C SER A 270 22.09 4.12 -10.15
N THR A 271 22.31 3.26 -9.14
CA THR A 271 21.50 2.07 -8.89
C THR A 271 20.08 2.46 -8.50
N ALA A 272 19.92 3.46 -7.62
CA ALA A 272 18.62 3.97 -7.20
C ALA A 272 17.78 4.46 -8.39
N ALA A 273 18.37 5.29 -9.26
CA ALA A 273 17.73 5.77 -10.47
C ALA A 273 17.32 4.62 -11.42
N GLY A 274 18.10 3.53 -11.48
CA GLY A 274 17.74 2.32 -12.21
C GLY A 274 16.43 1.70 -11.70
N TYR A 275 16.33 1.49 -10.39
CA TYR A 275 15.14 0.88 -9.79
C TYR A 275 13.90 1.79 -9.84
N PHE A 276 14.05 3.10 -9.64
CA PHE A 276 12.93 4.03 -9.81
C PHE A 276 12.40 4.04 -11.25
N ARG A 277 13.27 4.00 -12.26
CA ARG A 277 12.83 3.84 -13.67
C ARG A 277 12.12 2.52 -13.92
N GLU A 278 12.51 1.43 -13.26
CA GLU A 278 11.77 0.16 -13.36
C GLU A 278 10.37 0.27 -12.78
N ALA A 279 10.20 0.90 -11.62
CA ALA A 279 8.87 1.14 -11.03
C ALA A 279 8.00 2.04 -11.93
N LEU A 280 8.56 3.13 -12.48
CA LEU A 280 7.86 4.07 -13.37
C LEU A 280 7.36 3.43 -14.68
N LYS A 281 8.03 2.38 -15.19
CA LYS A 281 7.54 1.64 -16.37
C LYS A 281 6.18 0.97 -16.13
N ILE A 282 5.86 0.68 -14.88
CA ILE A 282 4.63 -0.02 -14.48
C ILE A 282 3.62 0.99 -13.95
N TYR A 283 4.06 1.87 -13.05
CA TYR A 283 3.26 2.92 -12.43
C TYR A 283 3.99 4.27 -12.49
N PRO A 284 3.59 5.18 -13.40
CA PRO A 284 4.17 6.51 -13.54
C PRO A 284 3.64 7.46 -12.45
N LEU A 285 4.05 7.24 -11.20
CA LEU A 285 3.57 7.96 -10.02
C LEU A 285 4.45 9.19 -9.70
N SER A 286 3.82 10.25 -9.19
CA SER A 286 4.47 11.53 -8.87
C SER A 286 5.62 11.36 -7.87
N GLU A 287 5.42 10.54 -6.85
CA GLU A 287 6.42 10.26 -5.81
C GLU A 287 7.65 9.57 -6.36
N VAL A 288 7.49 8.68 -7.34
CA VAL A 288 8.60 7.94 -7.95
C VAL A 288 9.38 8.84 -8.90
N TYR A 289 8.69 9.74 -9.63
CA TYR A 289 9.35 10.80 -10.42
C TYR A 289 10.18 11.73 -9.53
N ASN A 290 9.65 12.14 -8.38
CA ASN A 290 10.41 12.94 -7.41
C ASN A 290 11.69 12.22 -6.94
N ASP A 291 11.57 10.95 -6.58
CA ASP A 291 12.70 10.20 -6.02
C ASP A 291 13.73 9.81 -7.09
N LEU A 292 13.29 9.61 -8.34
CA LEU A 292 14.18 9.54 -9.51
C LEU A 292 14.95 10.86 -9.69
N GLY A 293 14.24 12.00 -9.68
CA GLY A 293 14.86 13.33 -9.75
C GLY A 293 15.85 13.58 -8.61
N ALA A 294 15.58 13.06 -7.40
CA ALA A 294 16.50 13.10 -6.27
C ALA A 294 17.79 12.34 -6.55
N ALA A 295 17.69 11.09 -7.02
CA ALA A 295 18.85 10.29 -7.38
C ALA A 295 19.68 10.94 -8.50
N GLU A 296 19.02 11.46 -9.54
CA GLU A 296 19.69 12.14 -10.66
C GLU A 296 20.33 13.47 -10.26
N ASN A 297 19.72 14.21 -9.32
CA ASN A 297 20.28 15.46 -8.80
C ASN A 297 21.56 15.23 -7.98
N GLU A 298 21.64 14.14 -7.21
CA GLU A 298 22.87 13.72 -6.51
C GLU A 298 23.97 13.30 -7.50
N LEU A 299 23.60 12.75 -8.66
CA LEU A 299 24.52 12.47 -9.76
C LEU A 299 24.92 13.72 -10.56
N GLY A 300 24.28 14.87 -10.30
CA GLY A 300 24.53 16.12 -11.04
C GLY A 300 23.98 16.10 -12.48
N LEU A 301 22.99 15.25 -12.76
CA LEU A 301 22.39 15.14 -14.08
C LEU A 301 21.34 16.24 -14.29
N PRO A 302 21.37 16.98 -15.41
CA PRO A 302 20.36 18.01 -15.71
C PRO A 302 18.92 17.46 -15.81
N ALA A 303 18.77 16.18 -16.20
CA ALA A 303 17.49 15.49 -16.35
C ALA A 303 16.63 15.50 -15.06
N ALA A 304 17.27 15.63 -13.88
CA ALA A 304 16.58 15.71 -12.60
C ALA A 304 15.49 16.79 -12.55
N ILE A 305 15.71 17.93 -13.22
CA ILE A 305 14.73 19.03 -13.28
C ILE A 305 13.44 18.59 -13.98
N ASP A 306 13.54 17.79 -15.04
CA ASP A 306 12.39 17.32 -15.80
C ASP A 306 11.61 16.26 -15.02
N GLU A 307 12.31 15.37 -14.30
CA GLU A 307 11.65 14.40 -13.41
C GLU A 307 10.88 15.08 -12.26
N TYR A 308 11.46 16.12 -11.65
CA TYR A 308 10.72 16.91 -10.66
C TYR A 308 9.53 17.69 -11.26
N ARG A 309 9.61 18.09 -12.54
CA ARG A 309 8.47 18.70 -13.23
C ARG A 309 7.35 17.68 -13.44
N HIS A 310 7.67 16.45 -13.83
CA HIS A 310 6.68 15.36 -13.93
C HIS A 310 6.00 15.07 -12.59
N ALA A 311 6.73 15.08 -11.47
CA ALA A 311 6.12 14.93 -10.15
C ALA A 311 5.06 16.02 -9.86
N LEU A 312 5.31 17.27 -10.26
CA LEU A 312 4.37 18.40 -10.10
C LEU A 312 3.20 18.38 -11.10
N GLU A 313 3.26 17.61 -12.18
CA GLU A 313 2.12 17.48 -13.10
C GLU A 313 0.97 16.73 -12.42
N GLY A 314 1.27 15.73 -11.60
CA GLY A 314 0.28 14.98 -10.82
C GLY A 314 -0.17 15.73 -9.57
N GLU A 315 0.78 16.31 -8.82
CA GLU A 315 0.51 17.00 -7.55
C GLU A 315 1.18 18.39 -7.53
N PRO A 316 0.55 19.42 -8.14
CA PRO A 316 1.20 20.72 -8.38
C PRO A 316 1.52 21.52 -7.11
N ASP A 317 0.93 21.12 -5.99
CA ASP A 317 0.96 21.83 -4.72
C ASP A 317 1.75 21.08 -3.64
N ASP A 318 2.33 19.92 -3.95
CA ASP A 318 3.13 19.16 -2.99
C ASP A 318 4.41 19.92 -2.62
N THR A 319 4.60 20.16 -1.32
CA THR A 319 5.69 20.99 -0.80
C THR A 319 7.05 20.34 -0.95
N ILE A 320 7.13 19.00 -0.97
CA ILE A 320 8.37 18.25 -1.20
C ILE A 320 8.80 18.42 -2.67
N TYR A 321 7.87 18.25 -3.62
CA TYR A 321 8.17 18.38 -5.04
C TYR A 321 8.56 19.82 -5.40
N LEU A 322 7.83 20.81 -4.88
CA LEU A 322 8.14 22.24 -5.05
C LEU A 322 9.54 22.58 -4.49
N PHE A 323 9.86 22.07 -3.30
CA PHE A 323 11.17 22.27 -2.67
C PHE A 323 12.29 21.68 -3.51
N ASN A 324 12.18 20.40 -3.89
CA ASN A 324 13.23 19.69 -4.63
C ASN A 324 13.48 20.32 -6.01
N LEU A 325 12.40 20.65 -6.75
CA LEU A 325 12.53 21.35 -8.03
C LEU A 325 13.19 22.72 -7.84
N GLY A 326 12.74 23.49 -6.85
CA GLY A 326 13.28 24.81 -6.55
C GLY A 326 14.78 24.78 -6.20
N ALA A 327 15.18 23.81 -5.38
CA ALA A 327 16.58 23.60 -5.01
C ALA A 327 17.45 23.19 -6.22
N ALA A 328 16.94 22.30 -7.08
CA ALA A 328 17.62 21.90 -8.31
C ALA A 328 17.76 23.05 -9.31
N LEU A 329 16.70 23.87 -9.48
CA LEU A 329 16.73 25.06 -10.33
C LEU A 329 17.74 26.09 -9.83
N LEU A 330 17.80 26.33 -8.51
CA LEU A 330 18.78 27.22 -7.89
C LEU A 330 20.22 26.77 -8.18
N LYS A 331 20.52 25.47 -7.97
CA LYS A 331 21.85 24.89 -8.24
C LYS A 331 22.27 25.05 -9.70
N ASN A 332 21.33 25.02 -10.63
CA ASN A 332 21.57 25.16 -12.06
C ASN A 332 21.46 26.61 -12.56
N GLY A 333 21.27 27.59 -11.67
CA GLY A 333 21.25 29.02 -12.02
C GLY A 333 19.94 29.53 -12.63
N TYR A 334 18.87 28.72 -12.62
CA TYR A 334 17.53 29.12 -13.06
C TYR A 334 16.81 29.89 -11.94
N PHE A 335 17.37 31.05 -11.57
CA PHE A 335 16.97 31.78 -10.37
C PHE A 335 15.50 32.20 -10.34
N ASP A 336 14.95 32.70 -11.45
CA ASP A 336 13.56 33.19 -11.48
C ASP A 336 12.55 32.04 -11.29
N GLU A 337 12.79 30.89 -11.93
CA GLU A 337 11.98 29.69 -11.72
C GLU A 337 12.17 29.15 -10.29
N ALA A 338 13.41 29.13 -9.78
CA ALA A 338 13.70 28.70 -8.43
C ALA A 338 12.94 29.54 -7.39
N VAL A 339 12.94 30.87 -7.52
CA VAL A 339 12.16 31.77 -6.65
C VAL A 339 10.67 31.41 -6.71
N LYS A 340 10.10 31.19 -7.91
CA LYS A 340 8.69 30.84 -8.05
C LYS A 340 8.35 29.54 -7.31
N ARG A 341 9.16 28.49 -7.47
CA ARG A 341 8.91 27.17 -6.84
C ARG A 341 9.15 27.19 -5.33
N LEU A 342 10.24 27.81 -4.89
CA LEU A 342 10.57 27.92 -3.46
C LEU A 342 9.58 28.84 -2.73
N GLN A 343 9.11 29.91 -3.36
CA GLN A 343 8.05 30.75 -2.79
C GLN A 343 6.78 29.94 -2.60
N ALA A 344 6.35 29.17 -3.60
CA ALA A 344 5.16 28.33 -3.49
C ALA A 344 5.29 27.26 -2.39
N ALA A 345 6.50 26.73 -2.15
CA ALA A 345 6.78 25.83 -1.03
C ALA A 345 6.68 26.55 0.33
N VAL A 346 7.32 27.73 0.47
CA VAL A 346 7.31 28.54 1.70
C VAL A 346 5.90 29.06 2.03
N ASP A 347 5.10 29.44 1.04
CA ASP A 347 3.73 29.91 1.26
C ASP A 347 2.85 28.81 1.88
N ARG A 348 3.16 27.54 1.61
CA ARG A 348 2.44 26.36 2.10
C ARG A 348 3.00 25.81 3.40
N ALA A 349 4.32 25.89 3.58
CA ALA A 349 5.05 25.46 4.77
C ALA A 349 5.94 26.61 5.27
N PRO A 350 5.34 27.66 5.88
CA PRO A 350 6.08 28.85 6.30
C PRO A 350 7.11 28.57 7.41
N GLU A 351 7.04 27.43 8.08
CA GLU A 351 8.00 26.99 9.10
C GLU A 351 9.24 26.28 8.51
N ASP A 352 9.27 25.99 7.21
CA ASP A 352 10.37 25.30 6.55
C ASP A 352 11.58 26.23 6.36
N ALA A 353 12.44 26.29 7.38
CA ALA A 353 13.64 27.13 7.38
C ALA A 353 14.60 26.81 6.22
N ALA A 354 14.65 25.56 5.76
CA ALA A 354 15.50 25.19 4.62
C ALA A 354 14.94 25.79 3.32
N ALA A 355 13.62 25.72 3.11
CA ALA A 355 12.97 26.33 1.96
C ALA A 355 13.14 27.87 1.97
N GLN A 356 12.98 28.51 3.13
CA GLN A 356 13.20 29.95 3.29
C GLN A 356 14.64 30.35 2.94
N SER A 357 15.63 29.64 3.47
CA SER A 357 17.04 29.92 3.18
C SER A 357 17.37 29.77 1.69
N LEU A 358 16.85 28.72 1.03
CA LEU A 358 17.03 28.54 -0.41
C LEU A 358 16.30 29.63 -1.21
N LEU A 359 15.12 30.08 -0.77
CA LEU A 359 14.39 31.17 -1.41
C LEU A 359 15.17 32.49 -1.33
N GLU A 360 15.74 32.81 -0.18
CA GLU A 360 16.59 34.00 -0.01
C GLU A 360 17.81 33.95 -0.93
N ARG A 361 18.48 32.79 -1.00
CA ARG A 361 19.60 32.57 -1.93
C ARG A 361 19.17 32.70 -3.38
N ALA A 362 18.02 32.15 -3.76
CA ALA A 362 17.49 32.29 -5.11
C ALA A 362 17.18 33.75 -5.48
N ARG A 363 16.60 34.53 -4.55
CA ARG A 363 16.36 35.98 -4.73
C ARG A 363 17.67 36.76 -4.85
N ASN A 364 18.69 36.38 -4.09
CA ASN A 364 20.03 36.96 -4.16
C ASN A 364 20.86 36.44 -5.35
N ARG A 365 20.28 35.54 -6.17
CA ARG A 365 20.93 34.88 -7.31
C ARG A 365 22.24 34.18 -6.92
N ASP A 366 22.27 33.61 -5.71
CA ASP A 366 23.40 32.89 -5.14
C ASP A 366 23.20 31.37 -5.24
N ALA A 367 23.74 30.78 -6.32
CA ALA A 367 23.75 29.32 -6.51
C ALA A 367 24.71 28.59 -5.56
N GLY A 368 25.57 29.31 -4.82
CA GLY A 368 26.74 28.74 -4.15
C GLY A 368 27.88 28.43 -5.14
N PRO A 369 28.99 27.85 -4.66
CA PRO A 369 30.13 27.52 -5.52
C PRO A 369 29.73 26.47 -6.58
N ALA A 370 30.19 26.67 -7.81
CA ALA A 370 29.97 25.69 -8.88
C ALA A 370 30.50 24.30 -8.47
N GLY A 371 29.64 23.28 -8.58
CA GLY A 371 30.00 21.89 -8.25
C GLY A 371 29.86 21.47 -6.79
N THR A 372 29.36 22.33 -5.88
CA THR A 372 29.03 21.89 -4.51
C THR A 372 27.70 21.14 -4.45
N LYS A 373 27.58 20.17 -3.52
CA LYS A 373 26.29 19.55 -3.18
C LYS A 373 25.28 20.64 -2.79
N VAL A 374 24.00 20.42 -3.10
CA VAL A 374 22.91 21.32 -2.68
C VAL A 374 23.02 21.52 -1.17
N ALA A 375 22.84 22.75 -0.69
CA ALA A 375 22.92 23.05 0.75
C ALA A 375 21.89 22.28 1.59
N ALA A 376 20.85 21.73 0.95
CA ALA A 376 19.91 20.80 1.54
C ALA A 376 19.81 19.54 0.66
N PRO A 377 19.86 18.33 1.25
CA PRO A 377 19.68 17.10 0.50
C PRO A 377 18.26 17.03 -0.11
N PRO A 378 18.09 16.33 -1.26
CA PRO A 378 16.77 16.03 -1.78
C PRO A 378 15.90 15.34 -0.73
N ARG A 379 14.61 15.63 -0.76
CA ARG A 379 13.60 15.01 0.12
C ARG A 379 12.91 13.89 -0.63
N LEU A 380 13.01 12.67 -0.12
CA LEU A 380 12.36 11.50 -0.72
C LEU A 380 10.95 11.32 -0.19
N LYS A 381 10.09 10.74 -1.02
CA LYS A 381 8.85 10.11 -0.56
C LYS A 381 9.17 8.71 -0.06
N GLN A 382 8.39 8.21 0.88
CA GLN A 382 8.62 6.89 1.50
C GLN A 382 7.48 5.91 1.21
N SER A 383 6.37 6.43 0.68
CA SER A 383 5.17 5.68 0.30
C SER A 383 5.12 5.50 -1.21
N PHE A 384 4.49 4.40 -1.62
CA PHE A 384 4.18 4.09 -3.01
C PHE A 384 2.66 3.92 -3.10
N ASP A 385 1.96 4.90 -3.66
CA ASP A 385 0.50 4.89 -3.77
C ASP A 385 0.04 4.78 -5.24
N GLU A 386 -0.16 3.53 -5.66
CA GLU A 386 -0.66 3.19 -6.98
C GLU A 386 -2.19 3.24 -7.09
N THR A 387 -2.92 3.52 -6.00
CA THR A 387 -4.37 3.34 -5.91
C THR A 387 -5.11 4.20 -6.93
N ALA A 388 -4.81 5.51 -6.93
CA ALA A 388 -5.44 6.46 -7.84
C ALA A 388 -5.13 6.12 -9.31
N PHE A 389 -3.91 5.65 -9.60
CA PHE A 389 -3.51 5.25 -10.93
C PHE A 389 -4.26 4.00 -11.40
N ARG A 390 -4.37 2.97 -10.54
CA ARG A 390 -5.12 1.74 -10.84
C ARG A 390 -6.57 2.05 -11.16
N GLN A 391 -7.21 2.92 -10.37
CA GLN A 391 -8.59 3.36 -10.59
C GLN A 391 -8.74 4.09 -11.93
N LEU A 392 -7.88 5.07 -12.21
CA LEU A 392 -7.92 5.81 -13.48
C LEU A 392 -7.74 4.87 -14.68
N LYS A 393 -6.79 3.94 -14.60
CA LYS A 393 -6.55 2.95 -15.66
C LYS A 393 -7.78 2.07 -15.89
N ALA A 394 -8.45 1.63 -14.82
CA ALA A 394 -9.69 0.84 -14.92
C ALA A 394 -10.85 1.62 -15.56
N MET A 395 -10.92 2.94 -15.35
CA MET A 395 -11.94 3.80 -15.98
C MET A 395 -11.70 4.04 -17.47
N VAL A 396 -10.43 4.05 -17.91
CA VAL A 396 -10.03 4.40 -19.28
C VAL A 396 -9.94 3.17 -20.19
N GLN A 397 -9.71 1.98 -19.65
CA GLN A 397 -9.69 0.75 -20.45
C GLN A 397 -11.11 0.30 -20.82
N PRO A 398 -11.43 0.10 -22.13
CA PRO A 398 -12.70 -0.48 -22.51
C PRO A 398 -12.78 -1.90 -21.95
N LYS A 399 -13.88 -2.22 -21.25
CA LYS A 399 -14.19 -3.61 -20.88
C LYS A 399 -14.13 -4.45 -22.16
N GLN A 400 -13.28 -5.48 -22.19
CA GLN A 400 -13.21 -6.37 -23.35
C GLN A 400 -14.61 -6.93 -23.61
N PRO A 401 -15.12 -6.84 -24.85
CA PRO A 401 -16.39 -7.46 -25.21
C PRO A 401 -16.23 -8.99 -25.11
N GLU A 402 -17.27 -9.62 -24.54
CA GLU A 402 -17.42 -11.07 -24.32
C GLU A 402 -17.18 -11.94 -25.56
#